data_AF-A0A930L7V3-F1
#
_entry.id   AF-A0A930L7V3-F1
#
_cell.length_a   1.000
_cell.length_b   1.000
_cell.length_c   1.000
_cell.angle_alpha   90.00
_cell.angle_beta   90.00
_cell.angle_gamma   90.00
#
_symmetry.space_group_name_H-M   'P 1'
#
loop_
_entity.id
_entity.type
_entity.pdbx_description
1 polymer ?
#
loop_
_entity_poly.entity_id
_entity_poly.type
_entity_poly.pdbx_seq_one_letter_code
_entity_poly.pdbx_strand_id
1 'polypeptide(L)'
;MARSPRTIAARRARENAAAFAEREAKLLTLAEKFFSLEASSPAAKIEDEIETLENKLTALREKLVSAQAETQQHLAAPVAEMKALKASKDEIAARLGITRAEVNALLRAAAAKAEPESE
;
A
#
# COMPACT_ATOMS: atom_id res chain seq x y z
N MET A 1 77.33 -5.21 5.29
CA MET A 1 76.87 -5.31 3.88
C MET A 1 75.56 -4.56 3.73
N ALA A 2 75.56 -3.46 2.97
CA ALA A 2 74.33 -2.70 2.68
C ALA A 2 73.43 -3.50 1.72
N ARG A 3 72.15 -3.66 2.05
CA ARG A 3 71.17 -4.41 1.23
C ARG A 3 70.90 -3.69 -0.09
N SER A 4 70.76 -4.42 -1.19
CA SER A 4 70.61 -3.82 -2.52
C SER A 4 69.29 -3.05 -2.66
N PRO A 5 69.23 -1.96 -3.44
CA PRO A 5 68.03 -1.13 -3.62
C PRO A 5 66.77 -1.92 -4.03
N ARG A 6 66.93 -3.01 -4.80
CA ARG A 6 65.83 -3.89 -5.22
C ARG A 6 65.17 -4.60 -4.04
N THR A 7 65.95 -5.02 -3.04
CA THR A 7 65.43 -5.70 -1.84
C THR A 7 64.65 -4.74 -0.93
N ILE A 8 65.05 -3.48 -0.87
CA ILE A 8 64.36 -2.44 -0.09
C ILE A 8 63.04 -2.05 -0.76
N ALA A 9 63.04 -1.87 -2.08
CA ALA A 9 61.83 -1.57 -2.85
C ALA A 9 60.80 -2.71 -2.74
N ALA A 10 61.23 -3.97 -2.89
CA ALA A 10 60.36 -5.13 -2.74
C ALA A 10 59.74 -5.22 -1.33
N ARG A 11 60.51 -4.91 -0.29
CA ARG A 11 59.99 -4.87 1.09
C ARG A 11 58.93 -3.77 1.28
N ARG A 12 59.20 -2.54 0.82
CA ARG A 12 58.24 -1.43 0.91
C ARG A 12 56.94 -1.71 0.15
N ALA A 13 57.04 -2.34 -1.03
CA ALA A 13 55.85 -2.74 -1.79
C ALA A 13 54.98 -3.73 -1.00
N ARG A 14 55.58 -4.70 -0.31
CA ARG A 14 54.86 -5.66 0.54
C ARG A 14 54.24 -4.99 1.76
N GLU A 15 54.97 -4.11 2.44
CA GLU A 15 54.47 -3.33 3.58
C GLU A 15 53.27 -2.46 3.18
N ASN A 16 53.35 -1.77 2.03
CA ASN A 16 52.24 -0.99 1.50
C ASN A 16 51.04 -1.86 1.08
N ALA A 17 51.29 -3.03 0.46
CA ALA A 17 50.23 -3.96 0.09
C ALA A 17 49.50 -4.52 1.34
N ALA A 18 50.25 -4.83 2.41
CA ALA A 18 49.67 -5.25 3.68
C ALA A 18 48.82 -4.14 4.31
N ALA A 19 49.34 -2.90 4.37
CA ALA A 19 48.61 -1.75 4.89
C ALA A 19 47.34 -1.44 4.06
N PHE A 20 47.40 -1.62 2.74
CA PHE A 20 46.24 -1.48 1.86
C PHE A 20 45.20 -2.58 2.14
N ALA A 21 45.61 -3.85 2.23
CA ALA A 21 44.71 -4.95 2.54
C ALA A 21 44.01 -4.77 3.90
N GLU A 22 44.73 -4.30 4.92
CA GLU A 22 44.14 -3.97 6.22
C GLU A 22 43.13 -2.83 6.15
N ARG A 23 43.40 -1.81 5.32
CA ARG A 23 42.46 -0.71 5.11
C ARG A 23 41.20 -1.18 4.41
N GLU A 24 41.33 -1.96 3.33
CA GLU A 24 40.18 -2.49 2.59
C GLU A 24 39.32 -3.39 3.47
N ALA A 25 39.92 -4.27 4.27
CA ALA A 25 39.19 -5.09 5.23
C ALA A 25 38.37 -4.23 6.21
N LYS A 26 38.95 -3.14 6.74
CA LYS A 26 38.23 -2.21 7.62
C LYS A 26 37.09 -1.47 6.92
N LEU A 27 37.29 -1.06 5.66
CA LEU A 27 36.25 -0.39 4.88
C LEU A 27 35.07 -1.33 4.60
N LEU A 28 35.33 -2.60 4.27
CA LEU A 28 34.29 -3.60 4.11
C LEU A 28 33.49 -3.80 5.41
N THR A 29 34.17 -3.96 6.55
CA THR A 29 33.47 -4.07 7.84
C THR A 29 32.63 -2.82 8.17
N LEU A 30 33.09 -1.62 7.79
CA LEU A 30 32.32 -0.39 7.99
C LEU A 30 31.09 -0.31 7.07
N ALA A 31 31.22 -0.75 5.82
CA ALA A 31 30.11 -0.80 4.88
C ALA A 31 29.03 -1.78 5.35
N GLU A 32 29.41 -2.98 5.81
CA GLU A 32 28.49 -3.96 6.39
C GLU A 32 27.70 -3.38 7.58
N LYS A 33 28.40 -2.66 8.47
CA LYS A 33 27.77 -1.97 9.60
C LYS A 33 26.81 -0.88 9.15
N PHE A 34 27.19 -0.09 8.14
CA PHE A 34 26.35 0.98 7.60
C PHE A 34 25.02 0.42 7.10
N PHE A 35 25.04 -0.56 6.20
CA PHE A 35 23.82 -1.13 5.62
C PHE A 35 22.96 -1.85 6.67
N SER A 36 23.60 -2.50 7.67
CA SER A 36 22.87 -3.11 8.78
C SER A 36 22.15 -2.08 9.64
N LEU A 37 22.78 -0.92 9.89
CA LEU A 37 22.18 0.18 10.65
C LEU A 37 21.10 0.91 9.86
N GLU A 38 21.30 1.07 8.55
CA GLU A 38 20.30 1.66 7.63
C GLU A 38 19.03 0.81 7.58
N ALA A 39 19.17 -0.50 7.36
CA ALA A 39 18.04 -1.43 7.31
C ALA A 39 17.31 -1.59 8.66
N SER A 40 18.02 -1.41 9.79
CA SER A 40 17.41 -1.44 11.13
C SER A 40 17.03 -0.06 11.67
N SER A 41 17.19 0.98 10.85
CA SER A 41 16.96 2.36 11.25
C SER A 41 15.48 2.59 11.59
N PRO A 42 15.17 3.58 12.45
CA PRO A 42 13.80 3.99 12.69
C PRO A 42 13.07 4.40 11.39
N ALA A 43 13.79 4.98 10.43
CA ALA A 43 13.21 5.38 9.15
C ALA A 43 12.76 4.17 8.33
N ALA A 44 13.63 3.17 8.14
CA ALA A 44 13.30 1.94 7.42
C ALA A 44 12.07 1.23 8.02
N LYS A 45 11.98 1.19 9.36
CA LYS A 45 10.81 0.61 10.06
C LYS A 45 9.52 1.37 9.79
N ILE A 46 9.60 2.71 9.74
CA ILE A 46 8.43 3.55 9.43
C ILE A 46 8.01 3.35 7.97
N GLU A 47 8.96 3.25 7.05
CA GLU A 47 8.69 2.97 5.63
C GLU A 47 7.99 1.61 5.47
N ASP A 48 8.49 0.55 6.12
CA ASP A 48 7.84 -0.78 6.12
C ASP A 48 6.41 -0.73 6.70
N GLU A 49 6.20 0.06 7.77
CA GLU A 49 4.89 0.23 8.39
C GLU A 49 3.92 0.98 7.47
N ILE A 50 4.39 2.03 6.79
CA ILE A 50 3.61 2.76 5.78
C ILE A 50 3.17 1.81 4.67
N GLU A 51 4.09 1.05 4.08
CA GLU A 51 3.77 0.10 3.01
C GLU A 51 2.74 -0.94 3.49
N THR A 52 2.91 -1.45 4.72
CA THR A 52 1.96 -2.39 5.33
C THR A 52 0.56 -1.78 5.49
N LEU A 53 0.48 -0.52 5.92
CA LEU A 53 -0.79 0.19 6.10
C LEU A 53 -1.45 0.54 4.77
N GLU A 54 -0.67 0.91 3.74
CA GLU A 54 -1.17 1.17 2.39
C GLU A 54 -1.75 -0.11 1.75
N ASN A 55 -1.08 -1.24 1.93
CA ASN A 55 -1.58 -2.54 1.49
C ASN A 55 -2.90 -2.91 2.21
N LYS A 56 -2.97 -2.70 3.52
CA LYS A 56 -4.22 -2.89 4.29
C LYS A 56 -5.33 -1.96 3.83
N LEU A 57 -5.02 -0.69 3.55
CA LEU A 57 -5.98 0.29 3.06
C LEU A 57 -6.54 -0.13 1.69
N THR A 58 -5.69 -0.63 0.80
CA THR A 58 -6.09 -1.12 -0.51
C THR A 58 -7.05 -2.31 -0.38
N ALA A 59 -6.71 -3.30 0.45
CA ALA A 59 -7.59 -4.43 0.72
C ALA A 59 -8.94 -4.02 1.35
N LEU A 60 -8.95 -3.02 2.23
CA LEU A 60 -10.19 -2.47 2.81
C LEU A 60 -11.03 -1.74 1.77
N ARG A 61 -10.40 -0.99 0.85
CA ARG A 61 -11.10 -0.32 -0.26
C ARG A 61 -11.76 -1.32 -1.20
N GLU A 62 -11.11 -2.44 -1.51
CA GLU A 62 -11.72 -3.52 -2.29
C GLU A 62 -12.95 -4.12 -1.58
N LYS A 63 -12.82 -4.43 -0.28
CA LYS A 63 -13.95 -4.92 0.54
C LYS A 63 -15.08 -3.89 0.66
N LEU A 64 -14.75 -2.60 0.67
CA LEU A 64 -15.75 -1.53 0.71
C LEU A 64 -16.60 -1.55 -0.55
N VAL A 65 -16.01 -1.75 -1.73
CA VAL A 65 -16.76 -1.80 -2.99
C VAL A 65 -17.76 -2.97 -2.98
N SER A 66 -17.36 -4.15 -2.51
CA SER A 66 -18.28 -5.28 -2.39
C SER A 66 -19.39 -5.02 -1.37
N ALA A 67 -19.05 -4.50 -0.19
CA ALA A 67 -20.02 -4.19 0.85
C ALA A 67 -21.00 -3.07 0.44
N GLN A 68 -20.56 -2.11 -0.38
CA GLN A 68 -21.43 -1.07 -0.93
C GLN A 68 -22.48 -1.64 -1.88
N ALA A 69 -22.13 -2.62 -2.71
CA ALA A 69 -23.08 -3.30 -3.58
C ALA A 69 -24.15 -4.05 -2.78
N GLU A 70 -23.75 -4.79 -1.74
CA GLU A 70 -24.68 -5.46 -0.82
C GLU A 70 -25.60 -4.45 -0.13
N THR A 71 -25.04 -3.35 0.39
CA THR A 71 -25.80 -2.28 1.04
C THR A 71 -26.81 -1.67 0.08
N GLN A 72 -26.43 -1.38 -1.16
CA GLN A 72 -27.35 -0.86 -2.17
C GLN A 72 -28.49 -1.83 -2.46
N GLN A 73 -28.24 -3.14 -2.52
CA GLN A 73 -29.29 -4.15 -2.70
C GLN A 73 -30.28 -4.19 -1.52
N HIS A 74 -29.78 -4.06 -0.29
CA HIS A 74 -30.63 -4.04 0.90
C HIS A 74 -31.47 -2.76 0.98
N LEU A 75 -30.89 -1.60 0.65
CA LEU A 75 -31.56 -0.30 0.69
C LEU A 75 -32.51 -0.07 -0.51
N ALA A 76 -32.33 -0.81 -1.60
CA ALA A 76 -33.15 -0.71 -2.81
C ALA A 76 -34.63 -1.03 -2.56
N ALA A 77 -34.91 -2.07 -1.76
CA ALA A 77 -36.28 -2.51 -1.50
C ALA A 77 -37.14 -1.46 -0.76
N PRO A 78 -36.70 -0.90 0.39
CA PRO A 78 -37.44 0.18 1.06
C PRO A 78 -37.68 1.40 0.16
N VAL A 79 -36.70 1.79 -0.66
CA VAL A 79 -36.85 2.94 -1.58
C VAL A 79 -37.86 2.64 -2.69
N ALA A 80 -37.90 1.40 -3.19
CA ALA A 80 -38.91 0.97 -4.16
C ALA A 80 -40.32 0.94 -3.54
N GLU A 81 -40.46 0.51 -2.29
CA GLU A 81 -41.74 0.54 -1.55
C GLU A 81 -42.23 1.97 -1.36
N MET A 82 -41.36 2.91 -0.94
CA MET A 82 -41.72 4.33 -0.86
C MET A 82 -42.18 4.87 -2.23
N LYS A 83 -41.53 4.43 -3.31
CA LYS A 83 -41.92 4.80 -4.67
C LYS A 83 -43.29 4.23 -5.07
N ALA A 84 -43.58 2.99 -4.67
CA ALA A 84 -44.88 2.34 -4.89
C ALA A 84 -46.02 3.05 -4.13
N LEU A 85 -45.73 3.65 -2.98
CA LEU A 85 -46.63 4.56 -2.25
C LEU A 85 -46.81 5.94 -2.90
N LYS A 86 -46.35 6.11 -4.15
CA LYS A 86 -46.43 7.33 -4.96
C LYS A 86 -45.60 8.51 -4.45
N ALA A 87 -44.63 8.29 -3.54
CA ALA A 87 -43.70 9.35 -3.16
C ALA A 87 -42.86 9.80 -4.37
N SER A 88 -42.63 11.12 -4.47
CA SER A 88 -41.75 11.65 -5.52
C SER A 88 -40.28 11.35 -5.19
N LYS A 89 -39.39 11.35 -6.20
CA LYS A 89 -37.96 11.08 -5.95
C LYS A 89 -37.33 12.14 -5.05
N ASP A 90 -37.75 13.40 -5.21
CA ASP A 90 -37.27 14.52 -4.41
C ASP A 90 -37.79 14.43 -2.96
N GLU A 91 -39.03 13.96 -2.78
CA GLU A 91 -39.60 13.70 -1.46
C GLU A 91 -38.88 12.55 -0.74
N ILE A 92 -38.60 11.44 -1.44
CA ILE A 92 -37.84 10.32 -0.87
C ILE A 92 -36.44 10.79 -0.47
N ALA A 93 -35.76 11.54 -1.33
CA ALA A 93 -34.44 12.12 -1.06
C ALA A 93 -34.45 12.98 0.21
N ALA A 94 -35.42 13.90 0.31
CA ALA A 94 -35.59 14.77 1.47
C ALA A 94 -35.87 13.99 2.76
N ARG A 95 -36.71 12.95 2.71
CA ARG A 95 -37.07 12.12 3.87
C ARG A 95 -35.91 11.25 4.37
N LEU A 96 -35.10 10.71 3.46
CA LEU A 96 -34.00 9.82 3.78
C LEU A 96 -32.66 10.56 3.99
N GLY A 97 -32.62 11.87 3.74
CA GLY A 97 -31.40 12.66 3.86
C GLY A 97 -30.33 12.29 2.83
N ILE A 98 -30.75 11.75 1.68
CA ILE A 98 -29.87 11.34 0.59
C ILE A 98 -30.10 12.20 -0.65
N THR A 99 -29.18 12.16 -1.59
CA THR A 99 -29.31 12.87 -2.85
C THR A 99 -30.31 12.19 -3.78
N ARG A 100 -30.90 12.97 -4.69
CA ARG A 100 -31.75 12.43 -5.77
C ARG A 100 -30.99 11.41 -6.64
N ALA A 101 -29.67 11.57 -6.79
CA ALA A 101 -28.83 10.65 -7.54
C ALA A 101 -28.77 9.27 -6.86
N GLU A 102 -28.62 9.23 -5.54
CA GLU A 102 -28.64 7.99 -4.74
C GLU A 102 -30.01 7.32 -4.79
N VAL A 103 -31.11 8.08 -4.68
CA VAL A 103 -32.48 7.54 -4.87
C VAL A 103 -32.61 6.88 -6.24
N ASN A 104 -32.13 7.51 -7.30
CA ASN A 104 -32.15 6.94 -8.65
C ASN A 104 -31.30 5.67 -8.78
N ALA A 105 -30.14 5.61 -8.11
CA ALA A 105 -29.29 4.42 -8.10
C ALA A 105 -29.98 3.25 -7.39
N LEU A 106 -30.58 3.50 -6.22
CA LEU A 106 -31.31 2.49 -5.45
C LEU A 106 -32.55 1.98 -6.19
N LEU A 107 -33.29 2.85 -6.88
CA LEU A 107 -34.42 2.43 -7.72
C LEU A 107 -33.98 1.58 -8.92
N ARG A 108 -32.82 1.87 -9.53
CA ARG A 108 -32.27 1.02 -10.60
C ARG A 108 -31.84 -0.35 -10.06
N ALA A 109 -31.20 -0.39 -8.90
CA ALA A 109 -30.83 -1.63 -8.23
C ALA A 109 -32.06 -2.48 -7.86
N ALA A 110 -33.16 -1.84 -7.44
CA ALA A 110 -34.43 -2.52 -7.17
C ALA A 110 -35.02 -3.15 -8.44
N ALA A 111 -35.02 -2.40 -9.55
CA ALA A 111 -35.53 -2.89 -10.84
C ALA A 111 -34.71 -4.06 -11.39
N ALA A 112 -33.38 -3.99 -11.31
CA ALA A 112 -32.50 -5.08 -11.74
C ALA A 112 -32.70 -6.38 -10.94
N LYS A 113 -33.12 -6.29 -9.67
CA LYS A 113 -33.46 -7.45 -8.83
C LYS A 113 -34.84 -8.04 -9.13
N ALA A 114 -35.72 -7.30 -9.82
CA ALA A 114 -37.04 -7.77 -10.24
C ALA A 114 -37.01 -8.50 -11.60
N GLU A 115 -35.90 -8.42 -12.34
CA GLU A 115 -35.70 -9.05 -13.66
C GLU A 115 -34.84 -10.35 -13.69
N PRO A 116 -34.61 -11.15 -12.61
CA PRO A 116 -34.00 -12.46 -12.79
C PRO A 116 -35.06 -13.48 -13.24
N GLU A 117 -34.85 -14.05 -14.42
CA GLU A 117 -35.55 -15.19 -15.04
C GLU A 117 -36.87 -14.90 -15.76
N SER A 118 -36.75 -14.56 -17.04
CA SER A 118 -37.78 -14.77 -18.06
C SER A 118 -37.14 -15.42 -19.29
N GLU A 119 -36.65 -16.65 -19.14
CA GLU A 119 -36.37 -17.58 -20.25
C GLU A 119 -36.88 -18.98 -19.91
#